data_AF-A0A316S1F5-F1
#
_entry.id   AF-A0A316S1F5-F1
#
_cell.length_a   1.000
_cell.length_b   1.000
_cell.length_c   1.000
_cell.angle_alpha   90.00
_cell.angle_beta   90.00
_cell.angle_gamma   90.00
#
_symmetry.space_group_name_H-M   'P 1'
#
loop_
_entity.id
_entity.type
_entity.pdbx_description
1 polymer ?
#
loop_
_entity_poly.entity_id
_entity_poly.type
_entity_poly.pdbx_seq_one_letter_code
_entity_poly.pdbx_strand_id
1 'polypeptide(L)' 'MYIYKTEILTVGTKWFSDKADAADIAMLDKLLNERAADGWELVTYDYMATSAQIKGAFVVTFRKEKV' A
#
# COMPACT_ATOMS: atom_id res chain seq x y z
N MET A 1 0.62 -6.68 23.39
CA MET A 1 1.69 -5.82 22.79
C MET A 1 1.57 -5.94 21.28
N TYR A 2 1.75 -4.89 20.47
CA TYR A 2 1.57 -5.00 19.01
C TYR A 2 2.92 -5.21 18.30
N ILE A 3 2.89 -5.98 17.21
CA ILE A 3 3.94 -6.00 16.19
C ILE A 3 3.50 -5.16 15.00
N TYR A 4 4.45 -4.45 14.38
CA TYR A 4 4.20 -3.59 13.23
C TYR A 4 4.98 -4.09 12.02
N LYS A 5 4.37 -3.97 10.85
CA LYS A 5 4.98 -4.32 9.57
C LYS A 5 4.66 -3.24 8.55
N THR A 6 5.68 -2.72 7.89
CA THR A 6 5.52 -1.78 6.78
C THR A 6 5.87 -2.49 5.47
N GLU A 7 5.03 -2.31 4.46
CA GLU A 7 5.19 -2.88 3.12
C GLU A 7 5.16 -1.79 2.06
N ILE A 8 5.97 -1.95 1.02
CA ILE A 8 5.97 -1.06 -0.15
C ILE A 8 5.28 -1.83 -1.28
N LEU A 9 4.12 -1.32 -1.68
CA LEU A 9 3.37 -1.82 -2.84
C LEU A 9 3.68 -0.93 -4.05
N THR A 10 4.58 -1.40 -4.90
CA THR A 10 4.86 -0.73 -6.18
C THR A 10 3.67 -0.91 -7.13
N VAL A 11 3.19 0.19 -7.70
CA VAL A 11 2.04 0.23 -8.62
C VAL A 11 2.44 0.71 -10.01
N GLY A 12 1.50 1.17 -10.84
CA GLY A 12 1.73 1.49 -12.24
C GLY A 12 2.77 2.60 -12.48
N THR A 13 3.41 2.57 -13.66
CA THR A 13 4.28 3.66 -14.13
C THR A 13 3.43 4.84 -14.55
N LYS A 14 3.72 6.02 -13.98
CA LYS A 14 2.98 7.24 -14.25
C LYS A 14 3.59 8.01 -15.41
N TRP A 15 2.78 8.27 -16.43
CA TRP A 15 3.17 9.02 -17.63
C TRP A 15 2.57 10.44 -17.66
N PHE A 16 1.35 10.61 -17.14
CA PHE A 16 0.58 11.86 -17.29
C PHE A 16 0.13 12.51 -15.99
N SER A 17 0.07 11.75 -14.88
CA SER A 17 -0.45 12.23 -13.60
C SER A 17 0.37 11.61 -12.49
N ASP A 18 0.72 12.41 -11.50
CA ASP A 18 1.39 12.01 -10.28
C ASP A 18 0.44 11.35 -9.27
N LYS A 19 -0.86 11.21 -9.58
CA LYS A 19 -1.89 10.62 -8.70
C LYS A 19 -2.08 9.12 -8.92
N ALA A 20 -2.53 8.44 -7.85
CA ALA A 20 -3.02 7.07 -7.94
C ALA A 20 -4.25 7.00 -8.86
N ASP A 21 -4.32 5.96 -9.68
CA ASP A 21 -5.47 5.68 -10.54
C ASP A 21 -6.28 4.48 -10.03
N ALA A 22 -7.41 4.18 -10.67
CA ALA A 22 -8.29 3.11 -10.24
C ALA A 22 -7.62 1.72 -10.19
N ALA A 23 -6.63 1.47 -11.07
CA ALA A 23 -5.89 0.21 -11.06
C ALA A 23 -4.96 0.12 -9.85
N ASP A 24 -4.27 1.21 -9.51
CA ASP A 24 -3.44 1.26 -8.30
C ASP A 24 -4.28 1.07 -7.04
N ILE A 25 -5.46 1.69 -6.98
CA ILE A 25 -6.40 1.53 -5.86
C ILE A 25 -6.89 0.09 -5.76
N ALA A 26 -7.18 -0.58 -6.88
CA ALA A 26 -7.55 -1.99 -6.86
C ALA A 26 -6.41 -2.90 -6.36
N MET A 27 -5.16 -2.58 -6.68
CA MET A 27 -4.00 -3.29 -6.14
C MET A 27 -3.85 -3.08 -4.64
N LEU A 28 -4.06 -1.84 -4.16
CA LEU A 28 -4.06 -1.54 -2.72
C LEU A 28 -5.17 -2.31 -2.01
N ASP A 29 -6.40 -2.26 -2.52
CA ASP A 29 -7.53 -2.97 -1.94
C ASP A 29 -7.26 -4.48 -1.81
N LYS A 30 -6.69 -5.08 -2.86
CA LYS A 30 -6.28 -6.49 -2.82
C LYS A 30 -5.28 -6.77 -1.69
N LEU A 31 -4.23 -5.95 -1.56
CA LEU A 31 -3.22 -6.09 -0.50
C LEU A 31 -3.86 -5.98 0.89
N LEU A 32 -4.74 -4.99 1.10
CA LEU A 32 -5.43 -4.78 2.37
C LEU A 32 -6.26 -6.00 2.77
N ASN A 33 -7.02 -6.56 1.81
CA ASN A 33 -7.84 -7.74 2.04
C ASN A 33 -6.99 -8.99 2.34
N GLU A 34 -5.88 -9.20 1.62
CA GLU A 34 -4.94 -10.30 1.91
C GLU A 34 -4.37 -10.20 3.33
N ARG A 35 -3.92 -9.01 3.74
CA ARG A 35 -3.35 -8.80 5.08
C ARG A 35 -4.40 -8.90 6.18
N ALA A 36 -5.63 -8.43 5.92
CA ALA A 36 -6.75 -8.62 6.83
C ALA A 36 -7.07 -10.10 7.03
N ALA A 37 -7.05 -10.91 5.97
CA ALA A 37 -7.23 -12.37 6.05
C ALA A 37 -6.12 -13.05 6.88
N ASP A 38 -4.89 -12.52 6.82
CA ASP A 38 -3.76 -12.95 7.65
C ASP A 38 -3.84 -12.44 9.11
N GLY A 39 -4.88 -11.70 9.47
CA GLY A 39 -5.11 -11.15 10.81
C GLY A 39 -4.28 -9.90 11.13
N TRP A 40 -3.84 -9.17 10.10
CA TRP A 40 -3.23 -7.86 10.26
C TRP A 40 -4.28 -6.76 10.15
N GLU A 41 -4.17 -5.74 11.00
CA GLU A 41 -4.99 -4.54 10.96
C GLU A 41 -4.25 -3.43 10.23
N LEU A 42 -4.93 -2.74 9.32
CA LEU A 42 -4.40 -1.53 8.69
C LEU A 42 -4.25 -0.41 9.74
N VAL A 43 -3.07 0.21 9.77
CA VAL A 43 -2.79 1.37 10.64
C VAL A 43 -2.83 2.65 9.82
N THR A 44 -2.05 2.70 8.74
CA THR A 44 -1.96 3.85 7.85
C THR A 44 -1.42 3.42 6.49
N TYR A 45 -1.73 4.21 5.47
CA TYR A 45 -1.09 4.12 4.18
C TYR A 45 -0.85 5.52 3.64
N ASP A 46 0.20 5.67 2.84
CA ASP A 46 0.44 6.87 2.08
C ASP A 46 0.78 6.51 0.63
N TYR A 47 0.40 7.37 -0.29
CA TYR A 47 0.73 7.22 -1.70
C TYR A 47 1.94 8.10 -2.03
N MET A 48 3.07 7.46 -2.29
CA MET A 48 4.25 8.14 -2.77
C MET A 48 4.09 8.42 -4.27
N ALA A 49 3.66 9.64 -4.57
CA ALA A 49 3.68 10.19 -5.91
C ALA A 49 5.13 10.24 -6.40
N THR A 50 5.40 9.61 -7.53
CA THR A 50 6.70 9.66 -8.19
C THR A 50 6.60 10.41 -9.51
N SER A 51 7.68 11.08 -9.91
CA SER A 51 7.74 11.83 -11.16
C SER A 51 7.72 10.90 -12.37
N ALA A 52 7.34 11.44 -13.54
CA ALA A 52 7.38 10.73 -14.81
C ALA A 52 8.70 9.94 -14.94
N GLN A 53 8.59 8.62 -15.18
CA GLN A 53 9.66 7.60 -15.28
C GLN A 53 9.88 6.67 -14.07
N ILE A 54 9.30 6.93 -12.89
CA ILE A 54 9.39 6.00 -11.74
C ILE A 54 8.00 5.43 -11.46
N LYS A 55 7.92 4.15 -11.06
CA LYS A 55 6.65 3.52 -10.65
C LYS A 55 6.12 4.22 -9.40
N GLY A 56 4.81 4.48 -9.34
CA GLY A 56 4.17 4.92 -8.09
C GLY A 56 4.29 3.83 -7.03
N ALA A 57 4.18 4.18 -5.75
CA ALA A 57 4.14 3.18 -4.69
C ALA A 57 3.25 3.61 -3.52
N PHE A 58 2.59 2.64 -2.89
CA PHE A 58 2.01 2.82 -1.58
C PHE A 58 2.97 2.33 -0.51
N VAL A 59 3.12 3.11 0.56
CA VAL A 59 3.73 2.64 1.80
C VAL A 59 2.59 2.34 2.76
N VAL A 60 2.45 1.07 3.14
CA VAL A 60 1.32 0.60 3.95
C VAL A 60 1.87 0.02 5.25
N THR A 61 1.39 0.51 6.38
CA THR A 61 1.75 -0.01 7.70
C THR A 61 0.58 -0.75 8.31
N PHE A 62 0.87 -1.96 8.77
CA PHE A 62 -0.05 -2.84 9.47
C PHE A 62 0.42 -3.08 10.90
N ARG A 63 -0.52 -3.47 11.75
CA ARG A 63 -0.23 -4.01 13.08
C ARG A 63 -0.93 -5.34 13.31
N LYS A 64 -0.39 -6.15 14.19
CA LYS A 64 -1.03 -7.38 14.68
C LYS A 64 -0.74 -7.55 16.16
N GLU A 65 -1.70 -8.07 16.92
CA GLU A 65 -1.46 -8.35 18.32
C GLU A 65 -0.41 -9.46 18.46
N LYS A 66 0.59 -9.23 19.32
CA LYS A 66 1.60 -10.22 19.67
C LYS A 66 0.93 -11.27 20.55
N VAL A 67 0.75 -12.46 19.96
CA VAL A 67 0.34 -13.68 20.66
C VAL A 67 1.47 -14.16 21.56
#